data_AF-A0A933KGA7-F1
#
_entry.id   AF-A0A933KGA7-F1
#
_cell.length_a   1.000
_cell.length_b   1.000
_cell.length_c   1.000
_cell.angle_alpha   90.00
_cell.angle_beta   90.00
_cell.angle_gamma   90.00
#
_symmetry.space_group_name_H-M   'P 1'
#
loop_
_entity.id
_entity.type
_entity.pdbx_description
1 polymer ?
#
loop_
_entity_poly.entity_id
_entity_poly.type
_entity_poly.pdbx_seq_one_letter_code
_entity_poly.pdbx_strand_id
1 'polypeptide(L)'
;MGVLGKREWDFLFRVAERVVPEVARLEPDDLGRFRAIVEEALAERPPALQRQFRLFLAVVRYAPAARYLVPFDWLDQTRQDAVLAWFQDCPVGLIRKGFWGLKSLVFMGYYGRAEVGVAIGYRPDPRGNERLRVAR
;
A
#
# COMPACT_ATOMS: atom_id res chain seq x y z
N MET A 1 -18.29 0.71 -11.44
CA MET A 1 -18.17 0.00 -10.15
C MET A 1 -16.68 -0.31 -9.99
N GLY A 2 -16.00 0.31 -9.02
CA GLY A 2 -14.55 0.14 -8.87
C GLY A 2 -14.17 -1.30 -8.50
N VAL A 3 -12.92 -1.68 -8.76
CA VAL A 3 -12.33 -2.98 -8.41
C VAL A 3 -12.47 -3.24 -6.91
N LEU A 4 -12.25 -2.21 -6.10
CA LEU A 4 -12.43 -2.25 -4.65
C LEU A 4 -13.69 -1.48 -4.21
N GLY A 5 -14.43 -2.07 -3.27
CA GLY A 5 -15.54 -1.42 -2.57
C GLY A 5 -15.06 -0.44 -1.49
N LYS A 6 -15.97 0.38 -0.96
CA LYS A 6 -15.66 1.38 0.07
C LYS A 6 -14.91 0.80 1.28
N ARG A 7 -15.40 -0.33 1.82
CA ARG A 7 -14.79 -0.99 2.98
C ARG A 7 -13.37 -1.50 2.72
N GLU A 8 -13.07 -1.90 1.48
CA GLU A 8 -11.75 -2.39 1.08
C GLU A 8 -10.79 -1.22 0.93
N TRP A 9 -11.26 -0.09 0.40
CA TRP A 9 -10.51 1.17 0.38
C TRP A 9 -10.20 1.68 1.78
N ASP A 10 -11.20 1.76 2.66
CA ASP A 10 -11.02 2.20 4.05
C ASP A 10 -9.97 1.34 4.76
N PHE A 11 -9.99 0.02 4.54
CA PHE A 11 -9.02 -0.91 5.09
C PHE A 11 -7.61 -0.74 4.47
N LEU A 12 -7.55 -0.61 3.15
CA LEU A 12 -6.29 -0.41 2.44
C LEU A 12 -5.57 0.85 2.92
N PHE A 13 -6.30 1.95 3.18
CA PHE A 13 -5.71 3.16 3.75
C PHE A 13 -5.12 2.94 5.13
N ARG A 14 -5.81 2.21 6.03
CA ARG A 14 -5.25 1.87 7.35
C ARG A 14 -3.96 1.07 7.23
N VAL A 15 -3.88 0.13 6.29
CA VAL A 15 -2.63 -0.60 6.02
C VAL A 15 -1.58 0.34 5.43
N ALA A 16 -1.97 1.21 4.50
CA ALA A 16 -1.07 2.14 3.84
C ALA A 16 -0.41 3.11 4.83
N GLU A 17 -1.15 3.62 5.82
CA GLU A 17 -0.61 4.46 6.91
C GLU A 17 0.45 3.76 7.75
N ARG A 18 0.44 2.42 7.83
CA ARG A 18 1.48 1.66 8.53
C ARG A 18 2.67 1.33 7.63
N VAL A 19 2.44 1.18 6.33
CA VAL A 19 3.49 0.87 5.34
C VAL A 19 4.26 2.14 4.92
N VAL A 20 3.55 3.26 4.77
CA VAL A 20 4.06 4.59 4.42
C VAL A 20 3.40 5.60 5.36
N PRO A 21 4.03 5.96 6.50
CA PRO A 21 3.44 6.83 7.52
C PRO A 21 2.96 8.19 7.01
N GLU A 22 3.55 8.69 5.93
CA GLU A 22 3.19 9.94 5.27
C GLU A 22 1.80 9.89 4.62
N VAL A 23 1.25 8.70 4.38
CA VAL A 23 -0.14 8.54 3.88
C VAL A 23 -1.15 9.13 4.86
N ALA A 24 -0.88 9.07 6.17
CA ALA A 24 -1.76 9.63 7.21
C ALA A 24 -1.88 11.16 7.15
N ARG A 25 -1.03 11.83 6.37
CA ARG A 25 -0.99 13.30 6.23
C ARG A 25 -1.45 13.78 4.85
N LEU A 26 -2.00 12.89 4.02
CA LEU A 26 -2.46 13.26 2.70
C LEU A 26 -3.76 14.05 2.77
N GLU A 27 -3.79 15.14 2.01
CA GLU A 27 -5.01 15.92 1.80
C GLU A 27 -6.02 15.14 0.93
N PRO A 28 -7.32 15.50 0.95
CA PRO A 28 -8.35 14.78 0.21
C PRO A 28 -8.05 14.60 -1.29
N ASP A 29 -7.47 15.61 -1.94
CA ASP A 29 -7.09 15.54 -3.36
C ASP A 29 -5.96 14.53 -3.59
N ASP A 30 -4.98 14.49 -2.68
CA ASP A 30 -3.85 13.57 -2.73
C ASP A 30 -4.29 12.13 -2.47
N LEU A 31 -5.23 11.93 -1.55
CA LEU A 31 -5.89 10.64 -1.34
C LEU A 31 -6.66 10.19 -2.60
N GLY A 32 -7.30 11.13 -3.30
CA GLY A 32 -7.94 10.89 -4.58
C GLY A 32 -6.95 10.39 -5.64
N ARG A 33 -5.77 11.02 -5.75
CA ARG A 33 -4.71 10.60 -6.69
C ARG A 33 -4.10 9.25 -6.33
N PHE A 34 -3.80 9.03 -5.04
CA PHE A 34 -3.36 7.73 -4.52
C PHE A 34 -4.33 6.63 -4.95
N ARG A 35 -5.64 6.89 -4.73
CA ARG A 35 -6.71 5.96 -5.08
C ARG A 35 -6.76 5.70 -6.58
N ALA A 36 -6.66 6.75 -7.40
CA ALA A 36 -6.70 6.62 -8.86
C ALA A 36 -5.56 5.74 -9.39
N ILE A 37 -4.32 5.95 -8.91
CA ILE A 37 -3.15 5.16 -9.32
C ILE A 37 -3.33 3.67 -8.98
N VAL A 38 -3.76 3.38 -7.75
CA VAL A 38 -3.96 1.99 -7.31
C VAL A 38 -5.14 1.34 -8.01
N GLU A 39 -6.23 2.08 -8.25
CA GLU A 39 -7.40 1.60 -8.98
C GLU A 39 -7.04 1.26 -10.44
N GLU A 40 -6.28 2.12 -11.12
CA GLU A 40 -5.77 1.88 -12.48
C GLU A 40 -4.88 0.63 -12.52
N ALA A 41 -3.92 0.54 -11.60
CA ALA A 41 -3.01 -0.60 -11.51
C ALA A 41 -3.73 -1.93 -11.24
N LEU A 42 -4.86 -1.90 -10.52
CA LEU A 42 -5.71 -3.09 -10.27
C LEU A 42 -6.63 -3.38 -11.46
N ALA A 43 -7.15 -2.37 -12.14
CA ALA A 43 -8.05 -2.52 -13.29
C ALA A 43 -7.38 -3.21 -14.48
N GLU A 44 -6.08 -2.97 -14.68
CA GLU A 44 -5.26 -3.67 -15.68
C GLU A 44 -5.12 -5.18 -15.43
N ARG A 45 -5.45 -5.66 -14.22
CA ARG A 45 -5.25 -7.06 -13.85
C ARG A 45 -6.44 -7.92 -14.24
N PRO A 46 -6.23 -9.21 -14.58
CA PRO A 46 -7.32 -10.14 -14.83
C PRO A 46 -8.33 -10.18 -13.66
N PRO A 47 -9.65 -10.35 -13.92
CA PRO A 47 -10.66 -10.35 -12.86
C PRO A 47 -10.40 -11.37 -11.74
N ALA A 48 -9.74 -12.48 -12.05
CA ALA A 48 -9.32 -13.46 -11.05
C ALA A 48 -8.32 -12.88 -10.05
N LEU A 49 -7.34 -12.10 -10.53
CA LEU A 49 -6.32 -11.48 -9.68
C LEU A 49 -6.91 -10.35 -8.83
N GLN A 50 -7.86 -9.59 -9.38
CA GLN A 50 -8.62 -8.59 -8.62
C GLN A 50 -9.37 -9.23 -7.43
N ARG A 51 -10.05 -10.35 -7.66
CA ARG A 51 -10.72 -11.11 -6.59
C ARG A 51 -9.73 -11.67 -5.56
N GLN A 52 -8.58 -12.19 -6.02
CA GLN A 52 -7.53 -12.66 -5.14
C GLN A 52 -6.98 -11.54 -4.25
N PHE A 53 -6.81 -10.34 -4.80
CA PHE A 53 -6.36 -9.19 -4.03
C PHE A 53 -7.39 -8.78 -2.96
N ARG A 54 -8.68 -8.73 -3.30
CA ARG A 54 -9.75 -8.47 -2.33
C ARG A 54 -9.80 -9.53 -1.21
N LEU A 55 -9.65 -10.80 -1.58
CA LEU A 55 -9.54 -11.89 -0.63
C LEU A 55 -8.31 -11.72 0.27
N PHE A 56 -7.18 -11.33 -0.31
CA PHE A 56 -5.94 -11.09 0.45
C PHE A 56 -6.11 -9.93 1.45
N LEU A 57 -6.78 -8.84 1.08
CA LEU A 57 -7.13 -7.77 2.03
C LEU A 57 -7.97 -8.30 3.19
N ALA A 58 -8.95 -9.17 2.93
CA ALA A 58 -9.73 -9.80 3.99
C ALA A 58 -8.85 -10.69 4.89
N VAL A 59 -7.89 -11.43 4.32
CA VAL A 59 -6.92 -12.21 5.10
C VAL A 59 -6.09 -11.32 6.01
N VAL A 60 -5.52 -10.22 5.49
CA VAL A 60 -4.73 -9.28 6.32
C VAL A 60 -5.60 -8.68 7.44
N ARG A 61 -6.86 -8.38 7.15
CA ARG A 61 -7.80 -7.83 8.14
C ARG A 61 -8.13 -8.80 9.27
N TYR A 62 -8.39 -10.07 8.95
CA TYR A 62 -8.96 -11.02 9.90
C TYR A 62 -7.97 -12.05 10.46
N ALA A 63 -6.84 -12.33 9.80
CA ALA A 63 -5.83 -13.25 10.31
C ALA A 63 -5.35 -12.92 11.74
N PRO A 64 -5.19 -11.64 12.13
CA PRO A 64 -4.78 -11.30 13.50
C PRO A 64 -5.80 -11.74 14.57
N ALA A 65 -7.07 -11.94 14.21
CA ALA A 65 -8.09 -12.38 15.16
C ALA A 65 -7.79 -13.78 15.71
N ALA A 66 -7.06 -14.62 14.98
CA ALA A 66 -6.60 -15.92 15.48
C ALA A 66 -5.62 -15.80 16.66
N ARG A 67 -4.90 -14.68 16.78
CA ARG A 67 -3.88 -14.44 17.83
C ARG A 67 -4.33 -13.43 18.89
N TYR A 68 -5.06 -12.40 18.48
CA TYR A 68 -5.43 -11.24 19.29
C TYR A 68 -6.93 -11.13 19.55
N LEU A 69 -7.74 -12.06 19.02
CA LEU A 69 -9.21 -12.12 19.16
C LEU A 69 -9.97 -10.94 18.57
N VAL A 70 -9.28 -10.01 17.89
CA VAL A 70 -9.84 -8.84 17.22
C VAL A 70 -9.21 -8.67 15.83
N PRO A 71 -9.91 -8.06 14.86
CA PRO A 71 -9.35 -7.78 13.54
C PRO A 71 -8.23 -6.73 13.60
N PHE A 72 -7.44 -6.66 12.53
CA PHE A 72 -6.33 -5.71 12.38
C PHE A 72 -6.70 -4.27 12.75
N ASP A 73 -7.85 -3.82 12.28
CA ASP A 73 -8.39 -2.47 12.46
C ASP A 73 -8.61 -2.04 13.91
N TRP A 74 -8.67 -3.00 14.82
CA TRP A 74 -8.95 -2.80 16.25
C TRP A 74 -7.69 -2.97 17.11
N LEU A 75 -6.57 -3.35 16.51
CA LEU A 75 -5.29 -3.44 17.17
C LEU A 75 -4.69 -2.04 17.39
N ASP A 76 -3.94 -1.88 18.47
CA ASP A 76 -3.05 -0.73 18.64
C ASP A 76 -1.92 -0.74 17.60
N GLN A 77 -1.28 0.41 17.40
CA GLN A 77 -0.27 0.59 16.34
C GLN A 77 0.90 -0.39 16.44
N THR A 78 1.39 -0.68 17.66
CA THR A 78 2.49 -1.62 17.86
C THR A 78 2.12 -3.03 17.41
N ARG A 79 0.88 -3.46 17.71
CA ARG A 79 0.37 -4.76 17.25
C ARG A 79 0.08 -4.79 15.76
N GLN A 80 -0.39 -3.69 15.18
CA GLN A 80 -0.55 -3.57 13.73
C GLN A 80 0.80 -3.77 13.03
N ASP A 81 1.86 -3.11 13.51
CA ASP A 81 3.21 -3.24 12.94
C ASP A 81 3.74 -4.67 13.05
N ALA A 82 3.55 -5.30 14.22
CA ALA A 82 3.96 -6.69 14.42
C ALA A 82 3.23 -7.65 13.46
N VAL A 83 1.94 -7.43 13.22
CA VAL A 83 1.18 -8.22 12.23
C VAL A 83 1.75 -8.02 10.83
N LEU A 84 1.98 -6.77 10.41
CA LEU A 84 2.49 -6.49 9.06
C LEU A 84 3.91 -7.02 8.86
N ALA A 85 4.77 -6.92 9.88
CA ALA A 85 6.09 -7.54 9.88
C ALA A 85 5.98 -9.07 9.74
N TRP A 86 5.05 -9.71 10.45
CA TRP A 86 4.82 -11.14 10.29
C TRP A 86 4.34 -11.52 8.88
N PHE A 87 3.44 -10.74 8.26
CA PHE A 87 3.03 -10.98 6.88
C PHE A 87 4.20 -10.84 5.88
N GLN A 88 5.11 -9.90 6.14
CA GLN A 88 6.32 -9.70 5.35
C GLN A 88 7.29 -10.88 5.43
N ASP A 89 7.47 -11.43 6.63
CA ASP A 89 8.44 -12.50 6.90
C ASP A 89 7.78 -13.88 6.99
N CYS A 90 6.51 -14.00 6.57
CA CYS A 90 5.71 -15.21 6.71
C CYS A 90 6.39 -16.42 6.03
N PRO A 91 6.51 -17.57 6.72
CA PRO A 91 7.12 -18.77 6.14
C PRO A 91 6.32 -19.31 4.95
N VAL A 92 5.03 -19.00 4.88
CA VAL A 92 4.17 -19.37 3.75
C VAL A 92 4.42 -18.41 2.58
N GLY A 93 5.13 -18.91 1.57
CA GLY A 93 5.55 -18.11 0.42
C GLY A 93 4.41 -17.38 -0.32
N LEU A 94 3.20 -17.95 -0.37
CA LEU A 94 2.04 -17.31 -1.00
C LEU A 94 1.57 -16.07 -0.22
N ILE A 95 1.52 -16.16 1.11
CA ILE A 95 1.12 -15.05 1.99
C ILE A 95 2.15 -13.91 1.85
N ARG A 96 3.43 -14.27 1.94
CA ARG A 96 4.53 -13.32 1.77
C ARG A 96 4.47 -12.61 0.42
N LYS A 97 4.30 -13.34 -0.68
CA LYS A 97 4.15 -12.76 -2.03
C LYS A 97 2.94 -11.83 -2.13
N GLY A 98 1.81 -12.23 -1.57
CA GLY A 98 0.60 -11.39 -1.50
C GLY A 98 0.88 -10.07 -0.77
N PHE A 99 1.60 -10.13 0.37
CA PHE A 99 1.93 -8.95 1.14
C PHE A 99 2.91 -8.02 0.41
N TRP A 100 3.91 -8.59 -0.28
CA TRP A 100 4.78 -7.81 -1.16
C TRP A 100 4.00 -7.11 -2.27
N GLY A 101 3.03 -7.79 -2.89
CA GLY A 101 2.13 -7.17 -3.87
C GLY A 101 1.31 -6.02 -3.30
N LEU A 102 0.78 -6.18 -2.09
CA LEU A 102 0.07 -5.13 -1.36
C LEU A 102 0.97 -3.91 -1.10
N LYS A 103 2.18 -4.12 -0.57
CA LYS A 103 3.16 -3.04 -0.35
C LYS A 103 3.52 -2.33 -1.65
N SER A 104 3.72 -3.07 -2.74
CA SER A 104 4.03 -2.48 -4.04
C SER A 104 2.89 -1.56 -4.53
N LEU A 105 1.63 -1.95 -4.33
CA LEU A 105 0.49 -1.08 -4.66
C LEU A 105 0.45 0.16 -3.76
N VAL A 106 0.68 0.03 -2.45
CA VAL A 106 0.76 1.19 -1.55
C VAL A 106 1.89 2.14 -1.97
N PHE A 107 3.08 1.62 -2.23
CA PHE A 107 4.21 2.42 -2.69
C PHE A 107 3.93 3.08 -4.03
N MET A 108 3.30 2.39 -4.96
CA MET A 108 2.90 2.96 -6.24
C MET A 108 1.87 4.08 -6.06
N GLY A 109 0.86 3.89 -5.21
CA GLY A 109 -0.13 4.92 -4.91
C GLY A 109 0.49 6.16 -4.27
N TYR A 110 1.47 5.99 -3.38
CA TYR A 110 2.13 7.10 -2.72
C TYR A 110 3.19 7.77 -3.62
N TYR A 111 4.20 7.02 -4.04
CA TYR A 111 5.35 7.55 -4.80
C TYR A 111 5.07 7.76 -6.29
N GLY A 112 4.00 7.17 -6.85
CA GLY A 112 3.57 7.45 -8.22
C GLY A 112 2.97 8.84 -8.40
N ARG A 113 2.74 9.57 -7.31
CA ARG A 113 2.28 10.97 -7.33
C ARG A 113 3.41 11.90 -7.72
N ALA A 114 3.18 12.75 -8.74
CA ALA A 114 4.18 13.65 -9.29
C ALA A 114 4.74 14.64 -8.24
N GLU A 115 3.91 15.02 -7.27
CA GLU A 115 4.24 15.97 -6.21
C GLU A 115 5.25 15.39 -5.22
N VAL A 116 5.20 14.07 -5.00
CA VAL A 116 6.15 13.38 -4.11
C VAL A 116 7.55 13.44 -4.70
N GLY A 117 7.70 13.33 -6.02
CA GLY A 117 8.98 13.52 -6.70
C GLY A 117 9.61 14.89 -6.40
N VAL A 118 8.81 15.96 -6.44
CA VAL A 118 9.28 17.31 -6.09
C VAL A 118 9.63 17.39 -4.60
N ALA A 119 8.80 16.84 -3.72
CA ALA A 119 9.00 16.87 -2.27
C ALA A 119 10.26 16.14 -1.81
N ILE A 120 10.61 15.01 -2.44
CA ILE A 120 11.84 14.26 -2.14
C ILE A 120 13.08 14.79 -2.88
N GLY A 121 12.95 15.90 -3.61
CA GLY A 121 14.03 16.48 -4.39
C GLY A 121 14.43 15.69 -5.63
N TYR A 122 13.57 14.77 -6.09
CA TYR A 122 13.80 14.02 -7.32
C TYR A 122 13.70 14.94 -8.53
N ARG A 123 14.84 15.14 -9.20
CA ARG A 123 14.97 15.95 -10.42
C ARG A 123 15.49 15.06 -11.55
N PRO A 124 14.61 14.36 -12.28
CA PRO A 124 15.05 13.51 -13.39
C PRO A 124 15.66 14.39 -14.49
N ASP A 125 16.87 14.05 -14.93
CA ASP A 125 17.49 14.67 -16.11
C ASP A 125 17.08 13.86 -17.36
N PRO A 126 16.48 14.50 -18.39
CA PRO A 126 16.14 13.82 -19.65
C PRO A 126 17.35 13.15 -20.33
N ARG A 127 18.57 13.55 -19.99
CA ARG A 127 19.83 13.02 -20.52
C ARG A 127 20.44 11.90 -19.65
N GLY A 128 19.75 11.48 -18.59
CA GLY A 128 20.18 10.40 -17.71
C GLY A 128 20.65 10.88 -16.33
N ASN A 129 20.31 10.10 -15.31
CA ASN A 129 20.58 10.41 -13.89
C ASN A 129 22.00 9.99 -13.43
N GLU A 130 22.92 9.70 -14.36
CA GLU A 130 24.27 9.17 -14.06
C GLU A 130 25.15 10.18 -13.30
N ARG A 131 24.82 11.47 -13.37
CA ARG A 131 25.48 12.53 -12.62
C ARG A 131 24.54 13.05 -11.56
N LEU A 132 24.40 12.31 -10.46
CA LEU A 132 23.88 12.87 -9.22
C LEU A 132 24.72 14.13 -8.91
N ARG A 133 24.11 15.30 -9.09
CA ARG A 133 24.78 16.56 -8.75
C ARG A 133 24.95 16.57 -7.24
N VAL A 134 26.20 16.42 -6.78
CA VAL A 134 26.57 16.79 -5.42
C VAL A 134 26.17 18.26 -5.27
N ALA A 135 25.14 18.51 -4.45
CA ALA A 135 24.70 19.85 -4.15
C ALA A 135 25.86 20.61 -3.50
N ARG A 136 26.10 21.83 -3.98
CA ARG A 136 26.89 22.86 -3.27
C ARG A 136 26.06 23.42 -2.12
#